data_AF-A0A7I8W8Z7-F1
#
_entry.id   AF-A0A7I8W8Z7-F1
#
_cell.length_a   1.000
_cell.length_b   1.000
_cell.length_c   1.000
_cell.angle_alpha   90.00
_cell.angle_beta   90.00
_cell.angle_gamma   90.00
#
_symmetry.space_group_name_H-M   'P 1'
#
loop_
_entity.id
_entity.type
_entity.pdbx_description
1 polymer ?
#
loop_
_entity_poly.entity_id
_entity_poly.type
_entity_poly.pdbx_seq_one_letter_code
_entity_poly.pdbx_strand_id
1 'polypeptide(L)'
;MAKSMRSKIKRKHRAVKRERWNDKVHKKRLLEAVKRGEENLIKQQSTKVVEMKDVEESSDEEVMQIDTSGKEKKPNMDENGQYPVWMNQRKIKRLRKNRNRVERKMKKKQLKGKKKK
;
A
#
# COMPACT_ATOMS: atom_id res chain seq x y z
N MET A 1 -5.67 -17.50 -27.20
CA MET A 1 -5.35 -16.05 -27.37
C MET A 1 -6.28 -15.20 -26.52
N ALA A 2 -5.77 -14.14 -25.89
CA ALA A 2 -6.63 -13.20 -25.19
C ALA A 2 -7.48 -12.39 -26.19
N LYS A 3 -8.74 -12.11 -25.86
CA LYS A 3 -9.60 -11.26 -26.69
C LYS A 3 -9.06 -9.83 -26.74
N SER A 4 -9.01 -9.26 -27.95
CA SER A 4 -8.64 -7.85 -28.20
C SER A 4 -9.44 -6.88 -27.34
N MET A 5 -8.80 -5.78 -26.95
CA MET A 5 -9.43 -4.69 -26.21
C MET A 5 -10.59 -4.05 -26.97
N ARG A 6 -10.59 -4.09 -28.31
CA ARG A 6 -11.69 -3.56 -29.13
C ARG A 6 -12.75 -4.60 -29.51
N SER A 7 -12.61 -5.84 -29.05
CA SER A 7 -13.61 -6.89 -29.28
C SER A 7 -15.00 -6.48 -28.78
N LYS A 8 -16.05 -6.87 -29.53
CA LYS A 8 -17.45 -6.54 -29.20
C LYS A 8 -17.84 -7.08 -27.82
N ILE A 9 -17.44 -8.32 -27.50
CA ILE A 9 -17.71 -8.98 -26.21
C ILE A 9 -17.13 -8.18 -25.03
N LYS A 10 -15.85 -7.81 -25.06
CA LYS A 10 -15.24 -7.01 -23.96
C LYS A 10 -15.85 -5.61 -23.85
N ARG A 11 -16.28 -5.01 -24.96
CA ARG A 11 -17.00 -3.73 -24.92
C ARG A 11 -18.38 -3.87 -24.27
N LYS A 12 -19.17 -4.88 -24.64
CA LYS A 12 -20.49 -5.18 -24.06
C LYS A 12 -20.41 -5.35 -22.55
N HIS A 13 -19.52 -6.21 -22.04
CA HIS A 13 -19.37 -6.40 -20.60
C HIS A 13 -18.86 -5.15 -19.86
N ARG A 14 -18.06 -4.29 -20.50
CA ARG A 14 -17.68 -3.01 -19.89
C ARG A 14 -18.84 -2.03 -19.84
N ALA A 15 -19.72 -2.02 -20.84
CA ALA A 15 -20.92 -1.18 -20.82
C ALA A 15 -21.84 -1.57 -19.66
N VAL A 16 -22.15 -2.86 -19.52
CA VAL A 16 -22.95 -3.40 -18.39
C VAL A 16 -22.33 -3.05 -17.04
N LYS A 17 -20.99 -3.18 -16.90
CA LYS A 17 -20.32 -2.76 -15.67
C LYS A 17 -20.42 -1.25 -15.45
N ARG A 18 -20.22 -0.43 -16.49
CA ARG A 18 -20.36 1.01 -16.36
C ARG A 18 -21.76 1.39 -15.90
N GLU A 19 -22.83 0.80 -16.43
CA GLU A 19 -24.19 1.05 -15.97
C GLU A 19 -24.35 0.69 -14.49
N ARG A 20 -24.02 -0.55 -14.11
CA ARG A 20 -24.09 -1.03 -12.71
C ARG A 20 -23.34 -0.14 -11.71
N TRP A 21 -22.17 0.38 -12.08
CA TRP A 21 -21.37 1.23 -11.20
C TRP A 21 -21.64 2.73 -11.38
N ASN A 22 -22.32 3.11 -12.46
CA ASN A 22 -22.80 4.48 -12.69
C ASN A 22 -24.11 4.76 -11.95
N ASP A 23 -24.72 3.75 -11.35
CA ASP A 23 -25.91 3.89 -10.52
C ASP A 23 -25.77 5.12 -9.62
N LYS A 24 -26.79 5.98 -9.69
CA LYS A 24 -26.79 7.29 -9.02
C LYS A 24 -26.44 7.17 -7.54
N VAL A 25 -26.80 6.05 -6.91
CA VAL A 25 -26.50 5.73 -5.52
C VAL A 25 -24.98 5.58 -5.28
N HIS A 26 -24.26 4.85 -6.14
CA HIS A 26 -22.81 4.69 -5.98
C HIS A 26 -22.05 6.00 -6.19
N LYS A 27 -22.45 6.81 -7.17
CA LYS A 27 -21.87 8.14 -7.38
C LYS A 27 -22.18 9.10 -6.25
N LYS A 28 -23.44 9.14 -5.79
CA LYS A 28 -23.86 9.98 -4.66
C LYS A 28 -23.11 9.62 -3.37
N ARG A 29 -23.00 8.31 -3.05
CA ARG A 29 -22.20 7.84 -1.91
C ARG A 29 -20.74 8.27 -1.99
N LEU A 30 -20.14 8.24 -3.19
CA LEU A 30 -18.76 8.68 -3.38
C LEU A 30 -18.62 10.20 -3.15
N LEU A 31 -19.56 11.00 -3.68
CA LEU A 31 -19.60 12.45 -3.44
C LEU A 31 -19.84 12.78 -1.97
N GLU A 32 -20.76 12.08 -1.31
CA GLU A 32 -21.03 12.25 0.13
C GLU A 32 -19.81 11.88 0.99
N ALA A 33 -19.07 10.82 0.63
CA ALA A 33 -17.85 10.45 1.32
C ALA A 33 -16.75 11.52 1.18
N VAL A 34 -16.64 12.15 0.01
CA VAL A 34 -15.72 13.28 -0.20
C VAL A 34 -16.13 14.47 0.66
N LYS A 35 -17.42 14.86 0.64
CA LYS A 35 -17.95 15.96 1.48
C LYS A 35 -17.72 15.71 2.98
N ARG A 36 -18.00 14.49 3.45
CA ARG A 36 -17.76 14.11 4.85
C ARG A 36 -16.28 14.14 5.20
N GLY A 37 -15.40 13.75 4.27
CA GLY A 37 -13.95 13.86 4.43
C GLY A 37 -13.48 15.31 4.57
N GLU A 38 -14.02 16.23 3.76
CA GLU A 38 -13.75 17.67 3.84
C GLU A 38 -14.27 18.27 5.16
N GLU A 39 -15.49 17.92 5.58
CA GLU A 39 -16.07 18.37 6.86
C GLU A 39 -15.25 17.90 8.07
N ASN A 40 -14.75 16.66 8.05
CA ASN A 40 -13.88 16.16 9.12
C ASN A 40 -12.53 16.89 9.17
N LEU A 41 -11.98 17.27 8.01
CA LEU A 41 -10.74 18.03 7.92
C LEU A 41 -10.92 19.46 8.48
N ILE A 42 -12.05 20.10 8.20
CA ILE A 42 -12.40 21.42 8.74
C ILE A 42 -12.62 21.35 10.25
N LYS A 43 -13.32 20.33 10.76
CA LYS A 43 -13.54 20.14 12.21
C LYS A 43 -12.21 19.96 12.97
N GLN A 44 -11.29 19.16 12.43
CA GLN A 44 -9.95 18.98 13.01
C GLN A 44 -9.11 20.27 13.02
N GLN A 45 -9.32 21.17 12.05
CA GLN A 45 -8.66 22.48 12.03
C GLN A 45 -9.28 23.44 13.04
N SER A 46 -10.59 23.40 13.25
CA SER A 46 -11.28 24.24 14.26
C SER A 46 -10.98 23.84 15.70
N THR A 47 -10.80 22.55 16.00
CA THR A 47 -10.48 22.08 17.36
C THR A 47 -9.06 22.46 17.77
N LYS A 48 -8.12 22.51 16.82
CA LYS A 48 -6.72 22.89 17.08
C LYS A 48 -6.51 24.35 17.48
N VAL A 49 -7.49 25.23 17.24
CA VAL A 49 -7.41 26.66 17.59
C VAL A 49 -7.93 26.94 19.01
N VAL A 50 -8.65 26.00 19.64
CA VAL A 50 -9.27 26.21 20.97
C VAL A 50 -8.41 25.67 22.13
N GLU A 51 -7.45 24.78 21.87
CA GLU A 51 -6.65 24.10 22.92
C GLU A 51 -5.39 24.88 23.37
N MET A 52 -5.53 26.19 23.59
CA MET A 52 -4.57 26.97 24.39
C MET A 52 -5.27 27.52 25.63
N LYS A 53 -5.72 26.64 26.53
CA LYS A 53 -6.05 26.97 27.92
C LYS A 53 -6.25 25.71 28.77
N ASP A 54 -5.20 25.41 29.52
CA ASP A 54 -5.18 24.92 30.90
C ASP A 54 -5.88 23.59 31.30
N VAL A 55 -5.02 22.71 31.87
CA VAL A 55 -5.22 21.87 33.07
C VAL A 55 -5.58 20.37 32.93
N GLU A 56 -4.60 19.57 33.40
CA GLU A 56 -4.62 18.28 34.12
C GLU A 56 -5.18 16.98 33.49
N GLU A 57 -4.23 16.04 33.29
CA GLU A 57 -4.26 14.62 33.67
C GLU A 57 -5.63 13.92 33.85
N SER A 58 -6.00 13.04 32.92
CA SER A 58 -6.32 11.66 33.28
C SER A 58 -6.22 10.71 32.07
N SER A 59 -5.45 9.64 32.32
CA SER A 59 -5.16 8.48 31.49
C SER A 59 -6.41 7.75 31.01
N ASP A 60 -6.49 7.40 29.72
CA ASP A 60 -6.23 6.03 29.26
C ASP A 60 -6.25 5.99 27.71
N GLU A 61 -5.12 6.37 27.10
CA GLU A 61 -4.89 6.17 25.67
C GLU A 61 -4.39 4.75 25.46
N GLU A 62 -5.21 3.95 24.77
CA GLU A 62 -4.86 2.63 24.24
C GLU A 62 -3.73 2.80 23.21
N VAL A 63 -2.49 2.94 23.70
CA VAL A 63 -1.27 3.00 22.90
C VAL A 63 -1.12 1.66 22.18
N MET A 64 -1.47 1.61 20.90
CA MET A 64 -1.07 0.49 20.04
C MET A 64 0.45 0.39 20.03
N GLN A 65 0.98 -0.55 20.82
CA GLN A 65 2.39 -0.94 20.77
C GLN A 65 2.67 -1.57 19.39
N ILE A 66 3.23 -0.78 18.49
CA ILE A 66 3.82 -1.32 17.26
C ILE A 66 5.17 -1.90 17.66
N ASP A 67 5.19 -3.22 17.87
CA ASP A 67 6.41 -4.00 18.03
C ASP A 67 7.27 -3.86 16.77
N THR A 68 8.18 -2.90 16.80
CA THR A 68 9.24 -2.74 15.80
C THR A 68 10.37 -3.70 16.15
N SER A 69 10.09 -5.00 16.05
CA SER A 69 11.08 -6.06 16.29
C SER A 69 12.19 -6.05 15.23
N GLY A 70 13.16 -5.15 15.40
CA GLY A 70 14.60 -5.30 15.19
C GLY A 70 15.17 -5.70 13.82
N LYS A 71 14.38 -5.98 12.77
CA LYS A 71 14.89 -6.32 11.43
C LYS A 71 14.04 -5.66 10.35
N GLU A 72 14.70 -5.01 9.39
CA GLU A 72 14.06 -4.53 8.16
C GLU A 72 13.29 -5.67 7.50
N LYS A 73 11.97 -5.71 7.70
CA LYS A 73 11.09 -6.72 7.12
C LYS A 73 11.21 -6.59 5.61
N LYS A 74 11.64 -7.65 4.93
CA LYS A 74 11.66 -7.66 3.47
C LYS A 74 10.23 -7.45 3.00
N PRO A 75 9.94 -6.49 2.10
CA PRO A 75 8.58 -5.98 1.85
C PRO A 75 7.60 -7.00 1.24
N ASN A 76 8.02 -8.26 1.07
CA ASN A 76 7.22 -9.33 0.47
C ASN A 76 7.49 -10.71 1.11
N MET A 77 8.08 -10.76 2.30
CA MET A 77 8.38 -12.02 3.01
C MET A 77 7.91 -11.93 4.45
N ASP A 78 7.56 -13.10 4.98
CA ASP A 78 7.27 -13.28 6.39
C ASP A 78 8.58 -13.21 7.22
N GLU A 79 8.46 -13.18 8.55
CA GLU A 79 9.61 -13.14 9.48
C GLU A 79 10.55 -14.34 9.29
N ASN A 80 9.99 -15.48 8.89
CA ASN A 80 10.72 -16.70 8.53
C ASN A 80 11.36 -16.67 7.13
N GLY A 81 11.23 -15.56 6.39
CA GLY A 81 11.78 -15.40 5.04
C GLY A 81 11.03 -16.16 3.94
N GLN A 82 9.83 -16.66 4.24
CA GLN A 82 8.96 -17.36 3.30
C GLN A 82 8.10 -16.38 2.50
N TYR A 83 7.75 -16.75 1.27
CA TYR A 83 6.80 -15.99 0.46
C TYR A 83 5.37 -16.48 0.73
N PRO A 84 4.36 -15.59 0.73
CA PRO A 84 2.97 -15.99 0.94
C PRO A 84 2.48 -17.02 -0.09
N VAL A 85 1.59 -17.92 0.34
CA VAL A 85 1.04 -19.03 -0.48
C VAL A 85 0.29 -18.52 -1.72
N TRP A 86 -0.38 -17.37 -1.61
CA TRP A 86 -1.09 -16.74 -2.74
C TRP A 86 -0.14 -16.16 -3.80
N MET A 87 1.16 -16.01 -3.51
CA MET A 87 2.12 -15.51 -4.47
C MET A 87 2.48 -16.58 -5.50
N ASN A 88 2.25 -16.29 -6.78
CA ASN A 88 2.59 -17.20 -7.88
C ASN A 88 4.09 -17.57 -7.88
N GLN A 89 4.39 -18.87 -8.00
CA GLN A 89 5.75 -19.43 -8.08
C GLN A 89 6.67 -18.73 -9.09
N ARG A 90 6.14 -18.28 -10.24
CA ARG A 90 6.94 -17.54 -11.23
C ARG A 90 7.39 -16.17 -10.70
N LYS A 91 6.55 -15.48 -9.94
CA LYS A 91 6.85 -14.19 -9.32
C LYS A 91 7.93 -14.35 -8.25
N ILE A 92 7.81 -15.39 -7.42
CA ILE A 92 8.81 -15.79 -6.42
C ILE A 92 10.17 -16.02 -7.09
N LYS A 93 10.22 -16.83 -8.16
CA LYS A 93 11.47 -17.12 -8.90
C LYS A 93 12.11 -15.86 -9.49
N ARG A 94 11.32 -14.92 -10.02
CA ARG A 94 11.82 -13.63 -10.53
C ARG A 94 12.42 -12.76 -9.43
N LEU A 95 11.75 -12.64 -8.29
CA LEU A 95 12.24 -11.86 -7.15
C LEU A 95 13.56 -12.44 -6.61
N ARG A 96 13.64 -13.76 -6.46
CA ARG A 96 14.89 -14.47 -6.08
C ARG A 96 16.02 -14.18 -7.06
N LYS A 97 15.77 -14.25 -8.37
CA LYS A 97 16.77 -13.95 -9.42
C LYS A 97 17.27 -12.50 -9.34
N ASN A 98 16.36 -11.54 -9.15
CA ASN A 98 16.70 -10.13 -9.05
C ASN A 98 17.55 -9.84 -7.81
N ARG A 99 17.16 -10.38 -6.66
CA ARG A 99 17.93 -10.27 -5.41
C ARG A 99 19.34 -10.83 -5.56
N ASN A 100 19.48 -12.05 -6.09
CA ASN A 100 20.80 -12.66 -6.32
C ASN A 100 21.65 -11.83 -7.28
N ARG A 101 21.05 -11.19 -8.29
CA ARG A 101 21.77 -10.30 -9.22
C ARG A 101 22.30 -9.06 -8.51
N VAL A 102 21.51 -8.44 -7.64
CA VAL A 102 21.93 -7.27 -6.86
C VAL A 102 23.02 -7.65 -5.87
N GLU A 103 22.85 -8.74 -5.11
CA GLU A 103 23.86 -9.24 -4.17
C GLU A 103 25.20 -9.53 -4.88
N ARG A 104 25.17 -10.17 -6.06
CA ARG A 104 26.38 -10.40 -6.88
C ARG A 104 27.03 -9.11 -7.36
N LYS A 105 26.25 -8.09 -7.75
CA LYS A 105 26.78 -6.78 -8.14
C LYS A 105 27.44 -6.07 -6.96
N MET A 106 26.82 -6.10 -5.78
CA MET A 106 27.37 -5.51 -4.56
C MET A 106 28.69 -6.20 -4.17
N LYS A 107 28.73 -7.55 -4.16
CA LYS A 107 29.96 -8.31 -3.90
C LYS A 107 31.08 -7.97 -4.90
N LYS A 108 30.77 -7.85 -6.20
CA LYS A 108 31.75 -7.44 -7.23
C LYS A 108 32.28 -6.02 -6.99
N LYS A 109 31.42 -5.07 -6.58
CA LYS A 109 31.85 -3.70 -6.24
C LYS A 109 32.78 -3.70 -5.03
N GLN A 110 32.43 -4.43 -3.98
CA GLN A 110 33.25 -4.57 -2.77
C GLN A 110 34.64 -5.17 -3.08
N LEU A 111 34.69 -6.22 -3.91
CA LEU A 111 35.96 -6.83 -4.34
C LEU A 111 36.81 -5.90 -5.21
N LYS A 112 36.20 -5.08 -6.07
CA LYS A 112 36.93 -4.08 -6.87
C LYS A 112 37.45 -2.91 -6.03
N GLY A 113 36.72 -2.50 -4.98
CA GLY A 113 37.18 -1.49 -4.02
C GLY A 113 38.37 -1.97 -3.19
N LYS A 114 38.39 -3.27 -2.81
CA LYS A 114 39.51 -3.87 -2.08
C LYS A 114 40.78 -4.10 -2.90
N LYS A 115 40.68 -4.22 -4.23
CA LYS A 115 41.83 -4.36 -5.14
C LYS A 115 42.48 -3.03 -5.55
N LYS A 116 41.90 -1.88 -5.15
CA LYS A 116 42.41 -0.53 -5.44
C LYS A 116 43.10 0.13 -4.24
N LYS A 117 43.26 -0.58 -3.13
CA LYS A 117 44.05 -0.18 -1.97
C LYS A 117 45.28 -1.07 -1.87
#